data_AF-A0A2W1MXV6-F1
#
_entry.id   AF-A0A2W1MXV6-F1
#
_cell.length_a   1.000
_cell.length_b   1.000
_cell.length_c   1.000
_cell.angle_alpha   90.00
_cell.angle_beta   90.00
_cell.angle_gamma   90.00
#
_symmetry.space_group_name_H-M   'P 1'
#
loop_
_entity.id
_entity.type
_entity.pdbx_description
1 polymer ?
#
loop_
_entity_poly.entity_id
_entity_poly.type
_entity_poly.pdbx_seq_one_letter_code
_entity_poly.pdbx_strand_id
1 'polypeptide(L)' 'MKINKEKLGEFIANIHNMESVVEVYYDKKKNMINELKCLNYNRYKVYHYALADYSENIHKYNLVIPGV' A
#
# COMPACT_ATOMS: atom_id res chain seq x y z
N MET A 1 -17.92 5.15 -2.99
CA MET A 1 -17.37 3.90 -2.41
C MET A 1 -16.47 4.28 -1.25
N LYS A 2 -16.83 3.95 0.01
CA LYS A 2 -15.96 4.23 1.17
C LYS A 2 -14.97 3.07 1.29
N ILE A 3 -13.68 3.33 1.07
CA ILE A 3 -12.62 2.34 1.34
C ILE A 3 -12.49 2.23 2.86
N ASN A 4 -12.64 1.03 3.40
CA ASN A 4 -12.37 0.79 4.81
C ASN A 4 -10.86 0.53 4.97
N LYS A 5 -10.12 1.60 5.30
CA LYS A 5 -8.66 1.56 5.47
C LYS A 5 -8.22 0.66 6.63
N GLU A 6 -9.07 0.48 7.65
CA GLU A 6 -8.77 -0.39 8.80
C GLU A 6 -8.63 -1.87 8.38
N LYS A 7 -9.20 -2.25 7.23
CA LYS A 7 -9.04 -3.61 6.68
C LYS A 7 -7.77 -3.79 5.83
N LEU A 8 -7.02 -2.71 5.56
CA LEU A 8 -5.80 -2.75 4.75
C LEU A 8 -4.55 -3.03 5.58
N GLY A 9 -4.64 -2.96 6.91
CA GLY A 9 -3.52 -3.21 7.82
C GLY A 9 -2.86 -1.94 8.32
N GLU A 10 -1.61 -2.05 8.74
CA GLU A 10 -0.86 -0.95 9.32
C GLU A 10 -0.34 -0.03 8.21
N PHE A 11 -0.55 1.27 8.32
CA PHE A 11 -0.05 2.24 7.35
C PHE A 11 1.48 2.30 7.38
N ILE A 12 2.09 2.27 6.20
CA ILE A 12 3.54 2.26 6.02
C ILE A 12 4.03 3.63 5.52
N ALA A 13 3.55 4.04 4.35
CA ALA A 13 4.03 5.23 3.68
C ALA A 13 3.06 5.71 2.59
N ASN A 14 3.27 6.95 2.16
CA ASN A 14 2.70 7.48 0.93
C ASN A 14 3.77 7.51 -0.15
N ILE A 15 3.47 6.90 -1.29
CA ILE A 15 4.28 7.00 -2.50
C ILE A 15 3.62 8.04 -3.41
N HIS A 16 4.34 9.12 -3.67
CA HIS A 16 3.88 10.20 -4.54
C HIS A 16 4.34 9.93 -5.97
N ASN A 17 3.39 9.65 -6.86
CA ASN A 17 3.61 9.63 -8.30
C ASN A 17 3.06 10.93 -8.92
N MET A 18 3.57 11.32 -10.09
CA MET A 18 3.17 12.58 -10.76
C MET A 18 1.65 12.76 -10.89
N GLU A 19 0.89 11.67 -11.08
CA GLU A 19 -0.56 11.70 -11.32
C GLU A 19 -1.40 11.06 -10.20
N SER A 20 -0.77 10.53 -9.14
CA SER A 20 -1.50 9.80 -8.10
C SER A 20 -0.70 9.64 -6.82
N VAL A 21 -1.38 9.66 -5.68
CA VAL A 21 -0.81 9.20 -4.41
C VAL A 21 -1.22 7.75 -4.17
N VAL A 22 -0.26 6.94 -3.77
CA VAL A 22 -0.46 5.55 -3.36
C VAL A 22 -0.17 5.45 -1.87
N GLU A 23 -1.16 5.03 -1.09
CA GLU A 23 -0.98 4.71 0.33
C GLU A 23 -0.63 3.23 0.45
N VAL A 24 0.48 2.91 1.12
CA VAL A 24 0.94 1.54 1.32
C VAL A 24 0.58 1.09 2.72
N TYR A 25 -0.01 -0.10 2.83
CA TYR A 25 -0.36 -0.74 4.11
C TYR A 25 0.21 -2.15 4.18
N TYR A 26 0.53 -2.62 5.38
CA TYR A 26 0.98 -3.99 5.63
C TYR A 26 -0.05 -4.75 6.47
N ASP A 27 -0.60 -5.82 5.91
CA ASP A 27 -1.44 -6.77 6.62
C ASP A 27 -0.58 -7.88 7.22
N LYS A 28 -0.20 -7.70 8.49
CA LYS A 28 0.57 -8.68 9.29
C LYS A 28 -0.10 -10.05 9.37
N LYS A 29 -1.44 -10.13 9.35
CA LYS A 29 -2.17 -11.40 9.49
C LYS A 29 -2.06 -12.26 8.24
N LYS A 30 -2.01 -11.61 7.08
CA LYS A 30 -1.93 -12.27 5.77
C LYS A 30 -0.52 -12.24 5.16
N ASN A 31 0.42 -11.54 5.79
CA ASN A 31 1.76 -11.29 5.27
C ASN A 31 1.74 -10.67 3.86
N MET A 32 0.92 -9.62 3.70
CA MET A 32 0.65 -8.98 2.40
C MET A 32 0.76 -7.46 2.48
N ILE A 33 1.16 -6.85 1.38
CA ILE A 33 1.13 -5.41 1.16
C ILE A 33 -0.15 -5.04 0.41
N ASN A 34 -0.86 -4.03 0.91
CA ASN A 34 -2.03 -3.46 0.30
C ASN A 34 -1.71 -2.04 -0.17
N GLU A 35 -1.77 -1.80 -1.48
CA GLU A 35 -1.62 -0.46 -2.04
C GLU A 35 -2.98 0.13 -2.36
N LEU A 36 -3.30 1.26 -1.73
CA LEU A 36 -4.47 2.06 -2.06
C LEU A 36 -4.04 3.19 -3.00
N LYS A 37 -4.34 3.01 -4.29
CA LYS A 37 -4.09 4.04 -5.30
C LYS A 37 -5.30 4.96 -5.43
N CYS A 38 -5.08 6.25 -5.18
CA CYS A 38 -6.05 7.30 -5.49
C CYS A 38 -5.95 7.67 -6.98
N LEU A 39 -7.05 7.51 -7.71
CA LEU A 39 -7.17 7.79 -9.13
C LEU A 39 -8.04 9.03 -9.35
N ASN A 40 -8.00 9.54 -10.59
CA ASN A 40 -8.86 10.65 -11.01
C ASN A 40 -10.35 10.37 -10.75
N TYR A 41 -11.08 11.45 -10.48
CA TYR A 41 -12.51 11.46 -10.17
C TYR A 41 -12.88 10.76 -8.85
N ASN A 42 -12.04 10.92 -7.81
CA ASN A 42 -12.24 10.33 -6.48
C ASN A 42 -12.44 8.80 -6.53
N ARG A 43 -11.81 8.14 -7.50
CA ARG A 43 -11.86 6.68 -7.63
C ARG A 43 -10.67 6.11 -6.88
N TYR A 44 -10.89 4.99 -6.22
CA TYR A 44 -9.86 4.30 -5.46
C TYR A 44 -9.77 2.87 -5.93
N LYS A 45 -8.55 2.34 -6.00
CA LYS A 45 -8.32 0.93 -6.26
C LYS A 45 -7.30 0.39 -5.28
N VAL A 46 -7.61 -0.77 -4.72
CA VAL A 46 -6.71 -1.52 -3.84
C VAL A 46 -6.03 -2.59 -4.66
N TYR A 47 -4.71 -2.70 -4.52
CA TYR A 47 -3.91 -3.81 -5.04
C TYR A 47 -3.35 -4.60 -3.86
N HIS A 48 -3.22 -5.91 -4.06
CA HIS A 48 -2.77 -6.84 -3.04
C HIS A 48 -1.52 -7.55 -3.57
N TYR A 49 -0.44 -7.50 -2.81
CA TYR A 49 0.83 -8.14 -3.14
C TYR A 49 1.28 -9.00 -1.97
N ALA A 50 1.87 -10.17 -2.24
CA ALA A 50 2.61 -10.87 -1.21
C ALA A 50 3.83 -10.02 -0.82
N LEU A 51 4.23 -10.05 0.45
CA LEU A 51 5.39 -9.27 0.91
C LEU A 51 6.66 -9.58 0.09
N ALA A 52 6.87 -10.86 -0.26
CA ALA A 52 8.02 -11.30 -1.06
C ALA A 52 8.08 -10.65 -2.45
N ASP A 53 6.92 -10.54 -3.12
CA ASP A 53 6.79 -9.95 -4.46
C ASP A 53 6.92 -8.42 -4.44
N TYR A 54 6.85 -7.80 -3.26
CA TYR A 54 6.91 -6.36 -3.09
C TYR A 54 8.32 -5.84 -2.71
N SER A 55 9.30 -6.73 -2.62
CA SER A 55 10.68 -6.44 -2.21
C SER A 55 11.35 -5.33 -3.05
N GLU A 56 11.18 -5.33 -4.37
CA GLU A 56 11.73 -4.28 -5.24
C GLU A 56 11.20 -2.89 -4.89
N ASN A 57 9.90 -2.77 -4.58
CA ASN A 57 9.30 -1.50 -4.19
C ASN A 57 9.73 -1.07 -2.78
N ILE A 58 9.92 -2.02 -1.87
CA ILE A 58 10.46 -1.74 -0.53
C ILE A 58 11.83 -1.08 -0.65
N HIS A 59 12.73 -1.63 -1.46
CA HIS A 59 14.04 -1.05 -1.69
C HIS A 59 13.97 0.29 -2.44
N LYS A 60 13.19 0.37 -3.51
CA LYS A 60 13.06 1.57 -4.35
C LYS A 60 12.56 2.78 -3.57
N TYR A 61 11.59 2.57 -2.68
CA TYR A 61 10.96 3.64 -1.90
C TYR A 61 11.45 3.71 -0.45
N ASN A 62 12.48 2.92 -0.10
CA ASN A 62 13.04 2.80 1.24
C ASN A 62 11.97 2.63 2.33
N LEU A 63 11.04 1.70 2.09
CA LEU A 63 9.91 1.45 2.98
C LEU A 63 10.36 0.66 4.20
N VAL A 64 9.86 1.03 5.37
CA VAL A 64 10.10 0.29 6.62
C VAL A 64 8.87 -0.54 6.94
N ILE A 65 9.00 -1.86 6.89
CA ILE A 65 7.90 -2.78 7.19
C ILE A 65 7.93 -3.11 8.69
N PRO A 66 6.90 -2.76 9.47
CA PRO A 66 6.88 -2.96 10.91
C PRO A 66 6.79 -4.46 11.24
N GLY A 67 7.79 -4.97 11.96
CA GLY A 67 7.82 -6.35 12.46
C GLY A 67 8.42 -7.38 11.51
N VAL A 68 9.12 -6.94 10.46
CA VAL A 68 10.03 -7.73 9.61
C VAL A 68 11.43 -7.16 9.78
#